data_AF-Q4SNZ6-F1
#
_entry.id   AF-Q4SNZ6-F1
#
_cell.length_a   1.000
_cell.length_b   1.000
_cell.length_c   1.000
_cell.angle_alpha   90.00
_cell.angle_beta   90.00
_cell.angle_gamma   90.00
#
_symmetry.space_group_name_H-M   'P 1'
#
loop_
_entity.id
_entity.type
_entity.pdbx_description
1 polymer ?
#
loop_
_entity_poly.entity_id
_entity_poly.type
_entity_poly.pdbx_seq_one_letter_code
_entity_poly.pdbx_strand_id
1 'polypeptide(L)'
;PVFCSQSEEQSKAAKISLALQKLKEAKVRKLIIKVLMADGSYKALMVDERQAVGEVLDQLFEKTHCDRSIDWSLSETNPDLQTGRIFEDHECLVELLSMWGRHSNNSIYFLSNPQKYVMFRNPQIFYMLKKEKACVCGFNQQANQLLIKENFEGPAVIVPSLEGILYLKEDGKKIWRPRYFLLRASGIYYVPKGKTKCSTDLACFLRFKNFDVYTTKNYKYKYKAPTDFCFILKHPHIQKESHHIRFLCCEDEEALRLWINSIRIAK
;
A
#
# COMPACT_ATOMS: atom_id res chain seq x y z
N PRO A 1 -40.50 28.07 -38.30
CA PRO A 1 -39.51 27.18 -38.97
C PRO A 1 -38.16 27.05 -38.24
N VAL A 2 -37.63 28.13 -37.65
CA VAL A 2 -36.28 28.17 -37.05
C VAL A 2 -36.14 27.38 -35.73
N PHE A 3 -37.21 27.23 -34.95
CA PHE A 3 -37.20 26.45 -33.70
C PHE A 3 -37.13 24.93 -33.90
N CYS A 4 -37.58 24.43 -35.06
CA CYS A 4 -37.61 22.98 -35.34
C CYS A 4 -36.21 22.44 -35.72
N SER A 5 -35.42 23.25 -36.45
CA SER A 5 -34.08 22.85 -36.90
C SER A 5 -33.04 22.77 -35.78
N GLN A 6 -33.11 23.66 -34.78
CA GLN A 6 -32.21 23.63 -33.62
C GLN A 6 -32.41 22.39 -32.72
N SER A 7 -33.66 21.91 -32.60
CA SER A 7 -34.00 20.68 -31.87
C SER A 7 -33.44 19.43 -32.55
N GLU A 8 -33.51 19.38 -33.89
CA GLU A 8 -32.94 18.27 -34.66
C GLU A 8 -31.40 18.23 -34.62
N GLU A 9 -30.73 19.39 -34.65
CA GLU A 9 -29.28 19.48 -34.52
C GLU A 9 -28.80 19.09 -33.12
N GLN A 10 -29.51 19.50 -32.06
CA GLN A 10 -29.23 19.08 -30.69
C GLN A 10 -29.44 17.57 -30.49
N SER A 11 -30.48 16.99 -31.09
CA SER A 11 -30.74 15.53 -31.07
C SER A 11 -29.68 14.73 -31.82
N LYS A 12 -29.21 15.22 -32.98
CA LYS A 12 -28.10 14.62 -33.74
C LYS A 12 -26.79 14.70 -32.96
N ALA A 13 -26.48 15.85 -32.36
CA ALA A 13 -25.29 16.02 -31.53
C ALA A 13 -25.30 15.10 -30.30
N ALA A 14 -26.44 14.94 -29.63
CA ALA A 14 -26.59 14.02 -28.51
C ALA A 14 -26.38 12.55 -28.92
N LYS A 15 -26.90 12.13 -30.08
CA LYS A 15 -26.69 10.78 -30.63
C LYS A 15 -25.23 10.53 -31.00
N ILE A 16 -24.56 11.52 -31.59
CA ILE A 16 -23.13 11.44 -31.92
C ILE A 16 -22.29 11.34 -30.63
N SER A 17 -22.58 12.16 -29.61
CA SER A 17 -21.92 12.12 -28.31
C SER A 17 -22.07 10.75 -27.64
N LEU A 18 -23.29 10.21 -27.61
CA LEU A 18 -23.57 8.89 -27.05
C LEU A 18 -22.85 7.77 -27.83
N ALA A 19 -22.79 7.86 -29.16
CA ALA A 19 -22.05 6.89 -29.99
C ALA A 19 -20.54 6.95 -29.73
N LEU A 20 -19.97 8.15 -29.61
CA LEU A 20 -18.57 8.35 -29.26
C LEU A 20 -18.25 7.82 -27.85
N GLN A 21 -19.16 8.03 -26.89
CA GLN A 21 -19.03 7.47 -25.55
C GLN A 21 -19.04 5.93 -25.58
N LYS A 22 -19.99 5.32 -26.30
CA LYS A 22 -20.05 3.86 -26.46
C LYS A 22 -18.81 3.28 -27.14
N LEU A 23 -18.27 3.96 -28.15
CA LEU A 23 -17.01 3.57 -28.79
C LEU A 23 -15.82 3.68 -27.83
N LYS A 24 -15.80 4.72 -26.98
CA LYS A 24 -14.79 4.90 -25.94
C LYS A 24 -14.91 3.84 -24.84
N GLU A 25 -16.12 3.41 -24.48
CA GLU A 25 -16.39 2.33 -23.52
C GLU A 25 -16.04 0.95 -24.08
N ALA A 26 -16.29 0.71 -25.37
CA ALA A 26 -15.96 -0.56 -26.03
C ALA A 26 -14.45 -0.83 -26.11
N LYS A 27 -13.62 0.23 -26.10
CA LYS A 27 -12.16 0.11 -26.10
C LYS A 27 -11.56 -0.13 -24.71
N VAL A 28 -12.35 -0.03 -23.63
CA VAL A 28 -11.85 -0.18 -22.26
C VAL A 28 -11.57 -1.65 -21.98
N ARG A 29 -10.36 -1.93 -21.51
CA ARG A 29 -10.00 -3.28 -21.08
C ARG A 29 -10.80 -3.66 -19.82
N LYS A 30 -11.47 -4.81 -19.87
CA LYS A 30 -12.22 -5.40 -18.74
C LYS A 30 -11.59 -6.73 -18.34
N LEU A 31 -11.49 -6.97 -17.04
CA LEU A 31 -11.05 -8.24 -16.46
C LEU A 31 -12.13 -8.78 -15.54
N ILE A 32 -12.29 -10.10 -15.53
CA ILE A 32 -13.03 -10.78 -14.46
C ILE A 32 -12.02 -11.20 -13.40
N ILE A 33 -12.19 -10.69 -12.18
CA ILE A 33 -11.33 -10.99 -11.05
C ILE A 33 -12.05 -11.92 -10.08
N LYS A 34 -11.29 -12.79 -9.42
CA LYS A 34 -11.75 -13.62 -8.31
C LYS A 34 -11.29 -13.01 -7.00
N VAL A 35 -12.24 -12.60 -6.16
CA VAL A 35 -11.97 -12.03 -4.83
C VAL A 35 -12.36 -13.05 -3.77
N LEU A 36 -11.40 -13.48 -2.97
CA LEU A 36 -11.58 -14.42 -1.86
C LEU A 36 -12.11 -13.70 -0.62
N MET A 37 -13.00 -14.36 0.11
CA MET A 37 -13.63 -13.85 1.32
C MET A 37 -13.01 -14.47 2.57
N ALA A 38 -13.33 -13.92 3.74
CA ALA A 38 -12.86 -14.43 5.04
C ALA A 38 -13.33 -15.86 5.35
N ASP A 39 -14.50 -16.25 4.84
CA ASP A 39 -15.09 -17.58 5.02
C ASP A 39 -14.57 -18.64 4.01
N GLY A 40 -13.62 -18.26 3.15
CA GLY A 40 -13.09 -19.13 2.09
C GLY A 40 -13.93 -19.18 0.81
N SER A 41 -15.10 -18.52 0.78
CA SER A 41 -15.87 -18.32 -0.45
C SER A 41 -15.20 -17.31 -1.38
N TYR A 42 -15.77 -17.10 -2.57
CA TYR A 42 -15.28 -16.09 -3.49
C TYR A 42 -16.42 -15.38 -4.22
N LYS A 43 -16.17 -14.13 -4.64
CA LYS A 43 -17.02 -13.41 -5.60
C LYS A 43 -16.22 -13.10 -6.85
N ALA A 44 -16.85 -13.31 -8.01
CA ALA A 44 -16.32 -12.87 -9.30
C ALA A 44 -16.85 -11.46 -9.61
N LEU A 45 -15.95 -10.55 -9.97
CA LEU A 45 -16.29 -9.17 -10.34
C LEU A 45 -15.71 -8.86 -11.70
N MET A 46 -16.47 -8.12 -12.51
CA MET A 46 -15.95 -7.51 -13.72
C MET A 46 -15.42 -6.13 -13.35
N VAL A 47 -14.13 -5.91 -13.55
CA VAL A 47 -13.46 -4.63 -13.31
C VAL A 47 -12.87 -4.10 -14.60
N ASP A 48 -12.81 -2.78 -14.75
CA ASP A 48 -12.20 -2.13 -15.89
C ASP A 48 -10.90 -1.39 -15.54
N GLU A 49 -10.11 -1.04 -16.57
CA GLU A 49 -8.79 -0.44 -16.39
C GLU A 49 -8.76 0.98 -15.81
N ARG A 50 -9.92 1.59 -15.55
CA ARG A 50 -10.02 2.91 -14.93
C ARG A 50 -10.34 2.81 -13.45
N GLN A 51 -10.79 1.65 -12.99
CA GLN A 51 -11.32 1.51 -11.64
C GLN A 51 -10.21 1.48 -10.60
N ALA A 52 -10.34 2.40 -9.65
CA ALA A 52 -9.53 2.41 -8.44
C ALA A 52 -10.02 1.33 -7.48
N VAL A 53 -9.14 0.88 -6.58
CA VAL A 53 -9.47 -0.11 -5.55
C VAL A 53 -10.67 0.31 -4.70
N GLY A 54 -10.82 1.61 -4.40
CA GLY A 54 -11.98 2.15 -3.69
C GLY A 54 -13.30 1.87 -4.40
N GLU A 55 -13.37 2.08 -5.72
CA GLU A 55 -14.59 1.81 -6.51
C GLU A 55 -14.91 0.31 -6.58
N VAL A 56 -13.89 -0.55 -6.54
CA VAL A 56 -14.08 -2.01 -6.47
C VAL A 56 -14.57 -2.43 -5.08
N LEU A 57 -14.13 -1.75 -4.02
CA LEU A 57 -14.66 -1.96 -2.67
C LEU A 57 -16.14 -1.59 -2.58
N ASP A 58 -16.58 -0.50 -3.22
CA ASP A 58 -18.00 -0.13 -3.26
C ASP A 58 -18.87 -1.22 -3.91
N GLN A 59 -18.41 -1.80 -5.02
CA GLN A 59 -19.10 -2.94 -5.65
C GLN A 59 -19.15 -4.17 -4.73
N LEU A 60 -18.09 -4.41 -3.96
CA LEU A 60 -18.06 -5.50 -2.99
C LEU A 60 -19.06 -5.26 -1.87
N PHE A 61 -19.15 -4.03 -1.34
CA PHE A 61 -20.12 -3.65 -0.32
C PHE A 61 -21.55 -3.89 -0.75
N GLU A 62 -21.89 -3.55 -2.00
CA GLU A 62 -23.21 -3.84 -2.56
C GLU A 62 -23.51 -5.35 -2.67
N LYS A 63 -22.50 -6.15 -3.02
CA LYS A 63 -22.65 -7.60 -3.25
C LYS A 63 -22.51 -8.45 -1.99
N THR A 64 -21.86 -7.96 -0.94
CA THR A 64 -21.64 -8.66 0.34
C THR A 64 -22.63 -8.23 1.42
N HIS A 65 -23.22 -7.04 1.29
CA HIS A 65 -24.06 -6.42 2.33
C HIS A 65 -23.35 -6.29 3.68
N CYS A 66 -22.03 -6.08 3.70
CA CYS A 66 -21.28 -5.82 4.92
C CYS A 66 -21.55 -4.42 5.48
N ASP A 67 -21.05 -4.13 6.68
CA ASP A 67 -21.24 -2.88 7.43
C ASP A 67 -20.63 -1.62 6.81
N ARG A 68 -19.95 -1.74 5.66
CA ARG A 68 -19.22 -0.65 4.97
C ARG A 68 -18.23 0.08 5.88
N SER A 69 -17.68 -0.61 6.88
CA SER A 69 -16.59 -0.07 7.70
C SER A 69 -15.39 0.34 6.82
N ILE A 70 -14.73 1.43 7.19
CA ILE A 70 -13.47 1.87 6.58
C ILE A 70 -12.36 0.82 6.75
N ASP A 71 -12.51 -0.16 7.65
CA ASP A 71 -11.53 -1.23 7.82
C ASP A 71 -11.51 -2.21 6.65
N TRP A 72 -12.57 -2.30 5.85
CA TRP A 72 -12.60 -3.18 4.71
C TRP A 72 -11.59 -2.77 3.65
N SER A 73 -10.88 -3.76 3.13
CA SER A 73 -9.82 -3.53 2.16
C SER A 73 -9.60 -4.73 1.25
N LEU A 74 -9.03 -4.45 0.08
CA LEU A 74 -8.47 -5.46 -0.79
C LEU A 74 -7.00 -5.65 -0.46
N SER A 75 -6.57 -6.90 -0.45
CA SER A 75 -5.18 -7.28 -0.23
C SER A 75 -4.75 -8.33 -1.23
N GLU A 76 -3.49 -8.29 -1.63
CA GLU A 76 -2.87 -9.36 -2.43
C GLU A 76 -2.02 -10.27 -1.55
N THR A 77 -2.00 -11.54 -1.92
CA THR A 77 -0.99 -12.49 -1.45
C THR A 77 -0.21 -13.05 -2.63
N ASN A 78 1.08 -13.30 -2.41
CA ASN A 78 1.94 -14.01 -3.34
C ASN A 78 2.50 -15.24 -2.60
N PRO A 79 1.97 -16.45 -2.88
CA PRO A 79 2.43 -17.69 -2.24
C PRO A 79 3.89 -18.06 -2.54
N ASP A 80 4.38 -17.79 -3.75
CA ASP A 80 5.76 -18.11 -4.15
C ASP A 80 6.78 -17.38 -3.25
N LEU A 81 6.49 -16.11 -2.94
CA LEU A 81 7.29 -15.29 -2.03
C LEU A 81 6.86 -15.43 -0.56
N GLN A 82 5.66 -15.93 -0.26
CA GLN A 82 5.02 -15.93 1.07
C GLN A 82 4.82 -14.50 1.62
N THR A 83 4.35 -13.61 0.75
CA THR A 83 4.18 -12.19 1.04
C THR A 83 2.74 -11.74 0.86
N GLY A 84 2.36 -10.65 1.50
CA GLY A 84 1.11 -9.96 1.19
C GLY A 84 1.20 -8.45 1.41
N ARG A 85 0.29 -7.70 0.80
CA ARG A 85 0.11 -6.28 1.09
C ARG A 85 -1.35 -5.89 0.95
N ILE A 86 -1.72 -4.82 1.62
CA ILE A 86 -3.02 -4.17 1.46
C ILE A 86 -2.88 -3.18 0.31
N PHE A 87 -3.87 -3.14 -0.58
CA PHE A 87 -3.93 -2.11 -1.63
C PHE A 87 -4.43 -0.78 -1.08
N GLU A 88 -3.84 0.32 -1.50
CA GLU A 88 -4.35 1.66 -1.27
C GLU A 88 -5.54 1.94 -2.19
N ASP A 89 -6.54 2.69 -1.71
CA ASP A 89 -7.82 2.84 -2.43
C ASP A 89 -7.69 3.55 -3.77
N HIS A 90 -6.66 4.39 -3.91
CA HIS A 90 -6.40 5.16 -5.12
C HIS A 90 -5.66 4.36 -6.20
N GLU A 91 -5.12 3.18 -5.87
CA GLU A 91 -4.41 2.36 -6.85
C GLU A 91 -5.38 1.79 -7.91
N CYS A 92 -4.96 1.79 -9.17
CA CYS A 92 -5.74 1.17 -10.25
C CYS A 92 -5.59 -0.36 -10.20
N LEU A 93 -6.71 -1.07 -9.99
CA LEU A 93 -6.65 -2.51 -9.74
C LEU A 93 -6.15 -3.29 -10.97
N VAL A 94 -6.58 -2.94 -12.18
CA VAL A 94 -6.17 -3.65 -13.40
C VAL A 94 -4.68 -3.46 -13.69
N GLU A 95 -4.13 -2.27 -13.43
CA GLU A 95 -2.69 -2.02 -13.55
C GLU A 95 -1.90 -2.91 -12.59
N LEU A 96 -2.35 -3.03 -11.33
CA LEU A 96 -1.72 -3.90 -10.34
C LEU A 96 -1.73 -5.37 -10.76
N LEU A 97 -2.87 -5.86 -11.23
CA LEU A 97 -3.00 -7.25 -11.68
C LEU A 97 -2.25 -7.52 -12.99
N SER A 98 -2.00 -6.49 -13.80
CA SER A 98 -1.16 -6.63 -15.01
C SER A 98 0.30 -6.96 -14.69
N MET A 99 0.75 -6.68 -13.45
CA MET A 99 2.09 -7.02 -12.96
C MET A 99 2.24 -8.51 -12.62
N TRP A 100 1.13 -9.24 -12.55
CA TRP A 100 1.13 -10.66 -12.24
C TRP A 100 1.48 -11.48 -13.48
N GLY A 101 2.23 -12.58 -13.30
CA GLY A 101 2.52 -13.52 -14.39
C GLY A 101 1.25 -14.26 -14.85
N ARG A 102 1.23 -14.75 -16.10
CA ARG A 102 0.09 -15.49 -16.66
C ARG A 102 -0.37 -16.70 -15.84
N HIS A 103 0.57 -17.35 -15.15
CA HIS A 103 0.33 -18.51 -14.27
C HIS A 103 0.57 -18.15 -12.80
N SER A 104 0.15 -16.94 -12.42
CA SER A 104 0.29 -16.48 -11.04
C SER A 104 -0.62 -17.27 -10.10
N ASN A 105 -0.07 -17.67 -8.96
CA ASN A 105 -0.83 -18.22 -7.83
C ASN A 105 -1.28 -17.13 -6.86
N ASN A 106 -1.07 -15.85 -7.22
CA ASN A 106 -1.48 -14.74 -6.38
C ASN A 106 -2.99 -14.71 -6.22
N SER A 107 -3.42 -14.27 -5.05
CA SER A 107 -4.85 -14.19 -4.70
C SER A 107 -5.18 -12.80 -4.18
N ILE A 108 -6.39 -12.34 -4.50
CA ILE A 108 -6.97 -11.12 -3.94
C ILE A 108 -7.92 -11.52 -2.82
N TYR A 109 -7.81 -10.87 -1.67
CA TYR A 109 -8.69 -11.07 -0.53
C TYR A 109 -9.43 -9.79 -0.17
N PHE A 110 -10.71 -9.92 0.16
CA PHE A 110 -11.53 -8.90 0.79
C PHE A 110 -11.64 -9.17 2.30
N LEU A 111 -10.95 -8.36 3.09
CA LEU A 111 -10.78 -8.56 4.53
C LEU A 111 -10.84 -7.23 5.30
N SER A 112 -11.25 -7.32 6.57
CA SER A 112 -11.15 -6.20 7.51
C SER A 112 -9.70 -6.06 7.99
N ASN A 113 -9.09 -4.91 7.76
CA ASN A 113 -7.72 -4.56 8.14
C ASN A 113 -7.70 -3.21 8.89
N PRO A 114 -7.94 -3.20 10.20
CA PRO A 114 -7.92 -1.98 11.03
C PRO A 114 -6.61 -1.19 11.00
N GLN A 115 -5.52 -1.84 10.57
CA GLN A 115 -4.20 -1.25 10.47
C GLN A 115 -4.04 -0.33 9.25
N LYS A 116 -4.91 -0.40 8.24
CA LYS A 116 -4.75 0.37 6.99
C LYS A 116 -4.75 1.89 7.24
N TYR A 117 -5.64 2.37 8.10
CA TYR A 117 -5.80 3.80 8.42
C TYR A 117 -5.39 4.13 9.86
N VAL A 118 -4.57 3.28 10.49
CA VAL A 118 -4.17 3.46 11.89
C VAL A 118 -3.50 4.80 12.14
N MET A 119 -2.80 5.37 11.15
CA MET A 119 -2.19 6.70 11.27
C MET A 119 -3.24 7.80 11.41
N PHE A 120 -4.39 7.70 10.74
CA PHE A 120 -5.45 8.69 10.86
C PHE A 120 -6.25 8.55 12.16
N ARG A 121 -6.25 7.37 12.78
CA ARG A 121 -6.86 7.15 14.10
C ARG A 121 -5.96 7.60 15.23
N ASN A 122 -4.67 7.25 15.12
CA ASN A 122 -3.67 7.45 16.15
C ASN A 122 -2.38 8.08 15.56
N PRO A 123 -2.44 9.32 15.02
CA PRO A 123 -1.30 9.98 14.39
C PRO A 123 -0.13 10.21 15.36
N GLN A 124 -0.40 10.36 16.64
CA GLN A 124 0.59 10.54 17.71
C GLN A 124 1.58 9.37 17.80
N ILE A 125 1.16 8.15 17.45
CA ILE A 125 2.05 6.97 17.42
C ILE A 125 3.18 7.16 16.39
N PHE A 126 2.96 7.94 15.34
CA PHE A 126 3.91 8.12 14.25
C PHE A 126 4.71 9.41 14.36
N TYR A 127 4.06 10.52 14.72
CA TYR A 127 4.70 11.84 14.72
C TYR A 127 5.29 12.24 16.07
N MET A 128 4.97 11.53 17.15
CA MET A 128 5.45 11.83 18.51
C MET A 128 6.34 10.74 19.10
N LEU A 129 6.94 9.88 18.28
CA LEU A 129 7.82 8.77 18.69
C LEU A 129 8.91 9.15 19.70
N LYS A 130 9.43 10.39 19.62
CA LYS A 130 10.51 10.90 20.47
C LYS A 130 10.02 11.64 21.73
N LYS A 131 8.70 11.81 21.89
CA LYS A 131 8.10 12.47 23.05
C LYS A 131 7.74 11.43 24.11
N GLU A 132 7.75 11.84 25.37
CA GLU A 132 7.45 10.95 26.50
C GLU A 132 6.04 10.35 26.38
N LYS A 133 5.88 9.08 26.79
CA LYS A 133 4.59 8.38 26.74
C LYS A 133 3.47 9.09 27.53
N ALA A 134 3.82 9.88 28.55
CA ALA A 134 2.88 10.73 29.29
C ALA A 134 2.24 11.84 28.43
N CYS A 135 2.90 12.27 27.35
CA CYS A 135 2.33 13.23 26.38
C CYS A 135 1.28 12.59 25.45
N VAL A 136 1.25 11.25 25.39
CA VAL A 136 0.39 10.47 24.47
C VAL A 136 -0.96 10.14 25.09
N CYS A 137 -1.07 10.06 26.43
CA CYS A 137 -2.28 9.60 27.12
C CYS A 137 -3.42 10.62 27.24
N GLY A 138 -3.28 11.82 26.65
CA GLY A 138 -4.28 12.90 26.70
C GLY A 138 -4.72 13.42 25.33
N PHE A 139 -4.41 12.73 24.24
CA PHE A 139 -4.82 13.18 22.90
C PHE A 139 -6.33 13.01 22.70
N ASN A 140 -7.03 14.14 22.62
CA ASN A 140 -8.42 14.18 22.20
C ASN A 140 -8.53 14.16 20.66
N GLN A 141 -9.74 13.97 20.15
CA GLN A 141 -9.99 13.89 18.71
C GLN A 141 -9.56 15.18 17.96
N GLN A 142 -9.66 16.34 18.60
CA GLN A 142 -9.25 17.63 18.02
C GLN A 142 -7.73 17.72 17.84
N ALA A 143 -6.95 17.26 18.82
CA ALA A 143 -5.50 17.23 18.74
C ALA A 143 -5.03 16.26 17.64
N ASN A 144 -5.70 15.12 17.46
CA ASN A 144 -5.43 14.22 16.33
C ASN A 144 -5.69 14.90 14.98
N GLN A 145 -6.80 15.64 14.84
CA GLN A 145 -7.11 16.37 13.62
C GLN A 145 -6.07 17.46 13.30
N LEU A 146 -5.62 18.21 14.30
CA LEU A 146 -4.56 19.21 14.12
C LEU A 146 -3.26 18.56 13.67
N LEU A 147 -2.88 17.43 14.30
CA LEU A 147 -1.67 16.70 13.93
C LEU A 147 -1.75 16.17 12.48
N ILE A 148 -2.91 15.68 12.04
CA ILE A 148 -3.09 15.26 10.64
C ILE A 148 -2.96 16.47 9.71
N LYS A 149 -3.65 17.57 10.03
CA LYS A 149 -3.64 18.80 9.22
C LYS A 149 -2.23 19.35 9.04
N GLU A 150 -1.47 19.48 10.12
CA GLU A 150 -0.09 19.97 10.09
C GLU A 150 0.83 19.12 9.22
N ASN A 151 0.64 17.80 9.21
CA ASN A 151 1.53 16.89 8.50
C ASN A 151 1.12 16.59 7.05
N PHE A 152 -0.15 16.76 6.67
CA PHE A 152 -0.66 16.41 5.32
C PHE A 152 -1.22 17.58 4.50
N GLU A 153 -1.77 18.62 5.12
CA GLU A 153 -2.38 19.75 4.39
C GLU A 153 -1.40 20.90 4.13
N GLY A 154 -0.15 20.77 4.59
CA GLY A 154 0.92 21.69 4.26
C GLY A 154 1.35 21.64 2.78
N PRO A 155 2.27 22.52 2.36
CA PRO A 155 2.78 22.54 0.97
C PRO A 155 3.54 21.26 0.58
N ALA A 156 4.02 20.50 1.57
CA ALA A 156 4.61 19.18 1.40
C ALA A 156 4.23 18.29 2.58
N VAL A 157 4.04 17.00 2.31
CA VAL A 157 3.77 16.00 3.35
C VAL A 157 4.99 15.84 4.26
N ILE A 158 4.76 15.91 5.57
CA ILE A 158 5.78 15.67 6.58
C ILE A 158 5.82 14.17 6.86
N VAL A 159 6.95 13.54 6.59
CA VAL A 159 7.13 12.10 6.82
C VAL A 159 7.57 11.85 8.28
N PRO A 160 6.99 10.84 8.97
CA PRO A 160 7.44 10.45 10.31
C PRO A 160 8.95 10.22 10.37
N SER A 161 9.62 10.84 11.34
CA SER A 161 11.07 10.72 11.55
C SER A 161 11.42 9.41 12.26
N LEU A 162 11.07 8.28 11.63
CA LEU A 162 11.31 6.93 12.14
C LEU A 162 12.77 6.52 11.91
N GLU A 163 13.42 6.03 12.96
CA GLU A 163 14.78 5.50 12.93
C GLU A 163 14.94 4.37 13.94
N GLY A 164 15.80 3.40 13.64
CA GLY A 164 15.96 2.23 14.50
C GLY A 164 16.83 1.16 13.88
N ILE A 165 17.12 0.12 14.66
CA ILE A 165 17.86 -1.04 14.17
C ILE A 165 16.87 -1.95 13.44
N LEU A 166 17.21 -2.34 12.21
CA LEU A 166 16.57 -3.44 11.50
C LEU A 166 17.62 -4.48 11.12
N TYR A 167 17.20 -5.73 11.07
CA TYR A 167 18.05 -6.80 10.57
C TYR A 167 17.87 -6.91 9.06
N LEU A 168 18.95 -6.65 8.31
CA LEU A 168 18.99 -6.78 6.87
C LEU A 168 19.54 -8.16 6.50
N LYS A 169 18.80 -8.92 5.69
CA LYS A 169 19.29 -10.18 5.13
C LYS A 169 20.40 -9.91 4.10
N GLU A 170 21.47 -10.69 4.14
CA GLU A 170 22.49 -10.69 3.09
C GLU A 170 21.97 -11.30 1.78
N ASP A 171 22.41 -10.74 0.65
CA ASP A 171 22.06 -11.22 -0.67
C ASP A 171 22.51 -12.67 -0.86
N GLY A 172 21.61 -13.52 -1.36
CA GLY A 172 21.86 -14.95 -1.58
C GLY A 172 22.04 -15.81 -0.31
N LYS A 173 22.13 -15.22 0.88
CA LYS A 173 22.44 -15.96 2.13
C LYS A 173 21.32 -15.86 3.16
N LYS A 174 21.17 -16.89 3.99
CA LYS A 174 20.25 -16.91 5.15
C LYS A 174 20.93 -16.32 6.40
N ILE A 175 21.63 -15.20 6.22
CA ILE A 175 22.37 -14.49 7.27
C ILE A 175 21.78 -13.09 7.38
N TRP A 176 21.56 -12.63 8.61
CA TRP A 176 20.93 -11.35 8.90
C TRP A 176 21.91 -10.47 9.69
N ARG A 177 22.06 -9.21 9.30
CA ARG A 177 22.94 -8.26 10.00
C ARG A 177 22.15 -7.05 10.51
N PRO A 178 22.30 -6.68 11.79
CA PRO A 178 21.70 -5.45 12.29
C PRO A 178 22.36 -4.25 11.62
N ARG A 179 21.53 -3.31 11.16
CA ARG A 179 21.96 -1.99 10.69
C ARG A 179 21.00 -0.92 11.22
N TYR A 180 21.52 0.27 11.43
CA TYR A 180 20.70 1.41 11.84
C TYR A 180 20.10 2.07 10.59
N PHE A 181 18.78 2.07 10.51
CA PHE A 181 18.02 2.63 9.40
C PHE A 181 17.30 3.91 9.79
N LEU A 182 17.10 4.78 8.81
CA LEU A 182 16.39 6.04 8.95
C LEU A 182 15.42 6.20 7.78
N LEU A 183 14.19 6.57 8.10
CA LEU A 183 13.17 6.91 7.12
C LEU A 183 13.26 8.40 6.78
N ARG A 184 13.17 8.73 5.50
CA ARG A 184 13.05 10.09 4.95
C ARG A 184 11.99 10.08 3.85
N ALA A 185 11.52 11.27 3.46
CA ALA A 185 10.55 11.40 2.37
C ALA A 185 11.05 10.82 1.03
N SER A 186 12.36 10.89 0.76
CA SER A 186 12.95 10.35 -0.47
C SER A 186 13.13 8.83 -0.46
N GLY A 187 13.09 8.18 0.70
CA GLY A 187 13.44 6.78 0.82
C GLY A 187 13.98 6.36 2.19
N ILE A 188 14.52 5.14 2.21
CA ILE A 188 15.16 4.55 3.38
C ILE A 188 16.67 4.72 3.24
N TYR A 189 17.30 5.11 4.35
CA TYR A 189 18.74 5.29 4.48
C TYR A 189 19.28 4.40 5.59
N TYR A 190 20.57 4.09 5.55
CA TYR A 190 21.24 3.37 6.64
C TYR A 190 22.58 4.00 6.97
N VAL A 191 23.05 3.78 8.19
CA VAL A 191 24.38 4.19 8.64
C VAL A 191 25.40 3.10 8.29
N PRO A 192 26.39 3.37 7.42
CA PRO A 192 27.47 2.43 7.15
C PRO A 192 28.28 2.11 8.40
N LYS A 193 28.92 0.94 8.43
CA LYS A 193 29.77 0.56 9.57
C LYS A 193 30.89 1.59 9.78
N GLY A 194 31.08 2.04 11.01
CA GLY A 194 32.11 3.02 11.37
C GLY A 194 31.78 4.47 11.02
N LYS A 195 30.54 4.76 10.63
CA LYS A 195 30.06 6.12 10.31
C LYS A 195 29.08 6.64 11.35
N THR A 196 28.87 7.96 11.35
CA THR A 196 27.98 8.65 12.28
C THR A 196 26.56 8.78 11.72
N LYS A 197 25.62 9.24 12.55
CA LYS A 197 24.23 9.53 12.12
C LYS A 197 24.08 10.87 11.39
N CYS A 198 25.19 11.55 11.05
CA CYS A 198 25.16 12.81 10.31
C CYS A 198 24.63 12.61 8.90
N SER A 199 23.89 13.59 8.36
CA SER A 199 23.25 13.50 7.03
C SER A 199 24.24 13.20 5.89
N THR A 200 25.47 13.69 6.00
CA THR A 200 26.57 13.46 5.05
C THR A 200 27.08 12.03 5.02
N ASP A 201 26.88 11.27 6.09
CA ASP A 201 27.38 9.91 6.27
C ASP A 201 26.34 8.83 5.90
N LEU A 202 25.09 9.24 5.62
CA LEU A 202 23.99 8.32 5.34
C LEU A 202 24.08 7.75 3.92
N ALA A 203 24.03 6.41 3.81
CA ALA A 203 23.92 5.75 2.53
C ALA A 203 22.44 5.51 2.17
N CYS A 204 22.05 5.88 0.95
CA CYS A 204 20.72 5.58 0.43
C CYS A 204 20.57 4.06 0.27
N PHE A 205 19.61 3.47 0.98
CA PHE A 205 19.29 2.05 0.85
C PHE A 205 18.34 1.81 -0.32
N LEU A 206 17.26 2.61 -0.38
CA LEU A 206 16.16 2.43 -1.33
C LEU A 206 15.36 3.73 -1.48
N ARG A 207 14.87 4.00 -2.70
CA ARG A 207 13.95 5.11 -3.00
C ARG A 207 12.55 4.57 -3.32
N PHE A 208 11.49 5.21 -2.82
CA PHE A 208 10.12 4.66 -2.87
C PHE A 208 9.46 4.63 -4.25
N LYS A 209 9.92 5.46 -5.19
CA LYS A 209 9.30 5.62 -6.53
C LYS A 209 8.98 4.29 -7.24
N ASN A 210 9.84 3.28 -7.07
CA ASN A 210 9.78 2.03 -7.83
C ASN A 210 9.52 0.79 -6.95
N PHE A 211 9.22 0.96 -5.66
CA PHE A 211 9.14 -0.17 -4.74
C PHE A 211 7.86 -0.09 -3.92
N ASP A 212 7.30 -1.27 -3.67
CA ASP A 212 6.20 -1.46 -2.75
C ASP A 212 6.69 -2.25 -1.53
N VAL A 213 5.96 -2.09 -0.43
CA VAL A 213 6.22 -2.75 0.83
C VAL A 213 5.24 -3.89 1.04
N TYR A 214 5.76 -5.04 1.48
CA TYR A 214 4.96 -6.24 1.71
C TYR A 214 5.29 -6.84 3.06
N THR A 215 4.27 -7.27 3.79
CA THR A 215 4.44 -8.13 4.95
C THR A 215 4.70 -9.56 4.51
N THR A 216 5.25 -10.37 5.41
CA THR A 216 5.71 -11.71 5.12
C THR A 216 5.17 -12.69 6.15
N LYS A 217 5.19 -13.98 5.83
CA LYS A 217 4.78 -15.05 6.74
C LYS A 217 5.86 -16.12 6.81
N ASN A 218 6.15 -16.63 8.01
CA ASN A 218 7.05 -17.77 8.27
C ASN A 218 8.50 -17.59 7.77
N TYR A 219 9.01 -16.35 7.80
CA TYR A 219 10.37 -16.05 7.36
C TYR A 219 11.45 -16.50 8.34
N LYS A 220 11.11 -16.68 9.62
CA LYS A 220 11.98 -17.36 10.59
C LYS A 220 12.32 -18.78 10.13
N TYR A 221 11.34 -19.50 9.59
CA TYR A 221 11.54 -20.84 9.04
C TYR A 221 12.22 -20.80 7.66
N LYS A 222 11.67 -20.05 6.69
CA LYS A 222 12.16 -20.00 5.30
C LYS A 222 13.58 -19.45 5.19
N TYR A 223 13.86 -18.34 5.88
CA TYR A 223 15.06 -17.53 5.74
C TYR A 223 15.95 -17.44 6.98
N LYS A 224 15.64 -18.18 8.06
CA LYS A 224 16.36 -18.07 9.34
C LYS A 224 16.40 -16.63 9.86
N ALA A 225 15.30 -15.90 9.66
CA ALA A 225 15.14 -14.56 10.20
C ALA A 225 15.18 -14.57 11.74
N PRO A 226 15.68 -13.50 12.39
CA PRO A 226 15.65 -13.38 13.84
C PRO A 226 14.23 -13.52 14.43
N THR A 227 13.25 -12.92 13.77
CA THR A 227 11.82 -12.97 14.13
C THR A 227 10.97 -13.23 12.89
N ASP A 228 9.67 -13.49 13.06
CA ASP A 228 8.73 -13.53 11.94
C ASP A 228 8.18 -12.14 11.58
N PHE A 229 8.58 -11.09 12.29
CA PHE A 229 8.17 -9.70 12.05
C PHE A 229 8.98 -9.09 10.91
N CYS A 230 8.81 -9.65 9.72
CA CYS A 230 9.58 -9.33 8.54
C CYS A 230 8.72 -8.60 7.50
N PHE A 231 9.36 -7.69 6.76
CA PHE A 231 8.82 -7.07 5.57
C PHE A 231 9.83 -7.11 4.44
N ILE A 232 9.32 -7.05 3.20
CA ILE A 232 10.17 -6.92 2.02
C ILE A 232 9.84 -5.65 1.25
N LEU A 233 10.84 -5.16 0.52
CA LEU A 233 10.71 -4.11 -0.46
C LEU A 233 11.08 -4.70 -1.82
N LYS A 234 10.16 -4.63 -2.78
CA LYS A 234 10.39 -5.12 -4.15
C LYS A 234 9.65 -4.26 -5.17
N HIS A 235 10.13 -4.30 -6.41
CA HIS A 235 9.38 -3.75 -7.54
C HIS A 235 8.09 -4.57 -7.77
N PRO A 236 6.96 -3.95 -8.17
CA PRO A 236 5.70 -4.65 -8.38
C PRO A 236 5.78 -5.79 -9.41
N HIS A 237 6.63 -5.65 -10.43
CA HIS A 237 6.82 -6.69 -11.46
C HIS A 237 7.61 -7.92 -10.97
N ILE A 238 8.27 -7.84 -9.80
CA ILE A 238 8.98 -8.99 -9.23
C ILE A 238 7.95 -9.87 -8.51
N GLN A 239 7.68 -11.04 -9.09
CA GLN A 239 6.68 -12.00 -8.58
C GLN A 239 7.30 -13.31 -8.08
N LYS A 240 8.62 -13.49 -8.22
CA LYS A 240 9.39 -14.66 -7.80
C LYS A 240 10.68 -14.24 -7.10
N GLU A 241 11.39 -15.20 -6.51
CA GLU A 241 12.67 -14.97 -5.84
C GLU A 241 13.65 -14.21 -6.74
N SER A 242 14.25 -13.15 -6.19
CA SER A 242 15.15 -12.27 -6.94
C SER A 242 16.11 -11.54 -6.00
N HIS A 243 17.33 -11.30 -6.49
CA HIS A 243 18.36 -10.51 -5.80
C HIS A 243 18.01 -9.02 -5.67
N HIS A 244 16.96 -8.56 -6.36
CA HIS A 244 16.44 -7.19 -6.24
C HIS A 244 15.44 -7.02 -5.08
N ILE A 245 15.03 -8.11 -4.43
CA ILE A 245 14.18 -8.04 -3.23
C ILE A 245 15.06 -7.68 -2.04
N ARG A 246 14.61 -6.71 -1.24
CA ARG A 246 15.25 -6.35 0.03
C ARG A 246 14.43 -6.91 1.18
N PHE A 247 15.08 -7.64 2.07
CA PHE A 247 14.44 -8.33 3.20
C PHE A 247 14.88 -7.68 4.51
N LEU A 248 13.90 -7.21 5.29
CA LEU A 248 14.12 -6.53 6.56
C LEU A 248 13.32 -7.24 7.65
N CYS A 249 13.90 -7.33 8.83
CA CYS A 249 13.29 -7.96 10.00
C CYS A 249 13.34 -6.99 11.18
N CYS A 250 12.20 -6.84 11.86
CA CYS A 250 12.03 -6.06 13.06
C CYS A 250 12.20 -6.95 14.31
N GLU A 251 12.36 -6.32 15.47
CA GLU A 251 12.45 -7.02 16.76
C GLU A 251 11.08 -7.50 17.25
N ASP A 252 10.03 -6.71 17.02
CA ASP A 252 8.67 -7.00 17.45
C ASP A 252 7.61 -6.54 16.42
N GLU A 253 6.35 -6.88 16.70
CA GLU A 253 5.21 -6.55 15.86
C GLU A 253 4.94 -5.03 15.80
N GLU A 254 5.20 -4.31 16.89
CA GLU A 254 4.96 -2.86 16.95
C GLU A 254 5.92 -2.12 16.03
N ALA A 255 7.21 -2.48 16.05
CA ALA A 255 8.23 -1.97 15.15
C ALA A 255 7.88 -2.30 13.69
N LEU A 256 7.45 -3.52 13.39
CA LEU A 256 6.97 -3.87 12.03
C LEU A 256 5.83 -2.96 11.59
N ARG A 257 4.81 -2.81 12.43
CA ARG A 257 3.65 -1.96 12.16
C ARG A 257 4.06 -0.50 11.93
N LEU A 258 4.97 0.04 12.74
CA LEU A 258 5.50 1.38 12.59
C LEU A 258 6.22 1.55 11.25
N TRP A 259 7.17 0.66 10.93
CA TRP A 259 7.93 0.74 9.67
C TRP A 259 7.04 0.61 8.44
N ILE A 260 6.11 -0.35 8.40
CA ILE A 260 5.18 -0.52 7.26
C ILE A 260 4.37 0.75 7.04
N ASN A 261 3.71 1.27 8.08
CA ASN A 261 2.84 2.43 7.96
C ASN A 261 3.61 3.71 7.66
N SER A 262 4.80 3.92 8.26
CA SER A 262 5.62 5.09 7.95
C SER A 262 6.17 5.03 6.51
N ILE A 263 6.52 3.86 5.98
CA ILE A 263 6.89 3.69 4.58
C ILE A 263 5.70 4.02 3.66
N ARG A 264 4.49 3.58 3.99
CA ARG A 264 3.26 3.89 3.23
C ARG A 264 2.97 5.39 3.20
N ILE A 265 3.23 6.12 4.29
CA ILE A 265 3.07 7.59 4.34
C ILE A 265 4.11 8.30 3.48
N ALA A 266 5.33 7.77 3.43
CA ALA A 266 6.43 8.39 2.70
C ALA A 266 6.38 8.15 1.19
N LYS A 267 5.64 7.11 0.75
CA LYS A 267 5.46 6.73 -0.65
C LYS A 267 4.29 7.51 -1.25
#